data_AF-A0A3B9WDV8-F1
#
_entry.id   AF-A0A3B9WDV8-F1
#
_cell.length_a   1.000
_cell.length_b   1.000
_cell.length_c   1.000
_cell.angle_alpha   90.00
_cell.angle_beta   90.00
_cell.angle_gamma   90.00
#
_symmetry.space_group_name_H-M   'P 1'
#
loop_
_entity.id
_entity.type
_entity.pdbx_description
1 polymer ?
#
loop_
_entity_poly.entity_id
_entity_poly.type
_entity_poly.pdbx_seq_one_letter_code
_entity_poly.pdbx_strand_id
1 'polypeptide(L)'
;FRGNSGKQGLLAAQVEQSDVELLWKLMEEQPGVELEVDLESRTVACGGVGVPFQIDDYTRWRLMEGLDDIGLTLQHEEDIEAYEEARPSFKPTTLPARS
;
A
#
# COMPACT_ATOMS: atom_id res chain seq x y z
N PHE A 1 10.29 -6.40 4.32
CA PHE A 1 9.50 -6.55 3.09
C PHE A 1 8.10 -5.98 3.26
N ARG A 2 7.18 -6.63 4.01
CA ARG A 2 5.77 -6.22 4.20
C ARG A 2 5.55 -4.71 4.37
N GLY A 3 6.27 -4.08 5.31
CA GLY A 3 6.14 -2.63 5.55
C GLY A 3 6.58 -1.72 4.40
N ASN A 4 7.60 -2.12 3.63
CA ASN A 4 8.05 -1.34 2.47
C ASN A 4 7.16 -1.56 1.25
N SER A 5 6.58 -2.75 1.10
CA SER A 5 5.70 -3.09 -0.02
C SER A 5 4.52 -2.12 -0.10
N GLY A 6 3.82 -1.91 1.03
CA GLY A 6 2.67 -1.01 1.09
C GLY A 6 3.01 0.45 0.77
N LYS A 7 4.21 0.90 1.14
CA LYS A 7 4.72 2.25 0.83
C LYS A 7 5.00 2.46 -0.67
N GLN A 8 5.12 1.38 -1.43
CA GLN A 8 5.43 1.40 -2.86
C GLN A 8 4.27 0.86 -3.72
N GLY A 9 3.04 0.85 -3.19
CA GLY A 9 1.87 0.40 -3.94
C GLY A 9 1.76 -1.11 -4.10
N LEU A 10 2.57 -1.90 -3.39
CA LEU A 10 2.56 -3.36 -3.46
C LEU A 10 1.82 -3.97 -2.26
N LEU A 11 0.74 -4.70 -2.52
CA LEU A 11 0.01 -5.47 -1.51
C LEU A 11 0.78 -6.74 -1.12
N ALA A 12 1.12 -6.84 0.17
CA ALA A 12 1.65 -8.06 0.79
C ALA A 12 0.55 -8.71 1.65
N ALA A 13 -0.42 -9.36 1.00
CA ALA A 13 -1.56 -10.02 1.63
C ALA A 13 -1.13 -11.23 2.47
N GLN A 14 -1.56 -11.29 3.73
CA GLN A 14 -1.32 -12.44 4.61
C GLN A 14 -2.53 -13.38 4.59
N VAL A 15 -2.34 -14.60 4.08
CA VAL A 15 -3.40 -15.61 3.93
C VAL A 15 -3.08 -16.81 4.82
N GLU A 16 -4.10 -17.51 5.33
CA GLU A 16 -3.90 -18.75 6.08
C GLU A 16 -3.24 -19.82 5.21
N GLN A 17 -2.35 -20.63 5.80
CA GLN A 17 -1.55 -21.58 5.02
C GLN A 17 -2.42 -22.60 4.25
N SER A 18 -3.53 -23.06 4.84
CA SER A 18 -4.47 -23.96 4.18
C SER A 18 -5.12 -23.35 2.94
N ASP A 19 -5.39 -22.04 2.98
CA ASP A 19 -6.00 -21.30 1.89
C ASP A 19 -4.98 -21.05 0.77
N VAL A 20 -3.71 -20.81 1.11
CA VAL A 20 -2.61 -20.76 0.14
C VAL A 20 -2.49 -22.08 -0.63
N GLU A 21 -2.52 -23.22 0.08
CA GLU A 21 -2.47 -24.55 -0.54
C GLU A 21 -3.68 -24.82 -1.45
N LEU A 22 -4.87 -24.36 -1.04
CA LEU A 22 -6.08 -24.47 -1.86
C LEU A 22 -5.95 -23.66 -3.16
N LEU A 23 -5.52 -22.40 -3.06
CA LEU A 23 -5.30 -21.55 -4.23
C LEU A 23 -4.26 -22.13 -5.18
N TRP A 24 -3.15 -22.66 -4.66
CA TRP A 24 -2.14 -23.32 -5.50
C TRP A 24 -2.70 -24.52 -6.26
N LYS A 25 -3.46 -25.41 -5.61
CA LYS A 25 -4.08 -26.54 -6.29
C LYS A 25 -4.99 -26.10 -7.43
N LEU A 26 -5.82 -25.07 -7.20
CA LEU A 26 -6.70 -24.52 -8.25
C LEU A 26 -5.90 -23.99 -9.45
N MET A 27 -4.77 -23.31 -9.20
CA MET A 27 -3.90 -22.79 -10.24
C MET A 27 -3.13 -23.88 -10.99
N GLU A 28 -2.76 -24.96 -10.31
CA GLU A 28 -2.11 -26.14 -10.93
C GLU A 28 -3.09 -26.94 -11.79
N GLU A 29 -4.34 -27.11 -11.34
CA GLU A 29 -5.40 -27.81 -12.09
C GLU A 29 -5.83 -27.03 -13.33
N GLN A 30 -5.79 -25.69 -13.27
CA GLN A 30 -6.19 -24.80 -14.36
C GLN A 30 -5.09 -23.77 -14.66
N PRO A 31 -4.04 -24.17 -15.39
CA PRO A 31 -2.98 -23.24 -15.77
C PRO A 31 -3.53 -22.03 -16.53
N GLY A 32 -3.21 -20.83 -16.04
CA GLY A 32 -3.69 -19.56 -16.60
C GLY A 32 -4.99 -19.04 -15.98
N VAL A 33 -5.55 -19.71 -14.96
CA VAL A 33 -6.64 -19.14 -14.16
C VAL A 33 -6.20 -17.81 -13.52
N GLU A 34 -7.08 -16.82 -13.59
CA GLU A 34 -6.84 -15.51 -12.98
C GLU A 34 -7.16 -15.53 -11.49
N LEU A 35 -6.41 -14.74 -10.74
CA LEU A 35 -6.61 -14.51 -9.32
C LEU A 35 -7.02 -13.05 -9.14
N GLU A 36 -8.20 -12.86 -8.55
CA GLU A 36 -8.77 -11.55 -8.25
C GLU A 36 -8.46 -11.20 -6.80
N VAL A 37 -8.02 -9.97 -6.56
CA VAL A 37 -7.77 -9.47 -5.21
C VAL A 37 -8.61 -8.24 -4.96
N ASP A 38 -9.52 -8.33 -4.00
CA ASP A 38 -10.35 -7.22 -3.55
C ASP A 38 -9.79 -6.70 -2.22
N LEU A 39 -9.19 -5.52 -2.28
CA LEU A 39 -8.62 -4.83 -1.12
C LEU A 39 -9.70 -4.25 -0.20
N GLU A 40 -10.87 -3.92 -0.72
CA GLU A 40 -11.96 -3.37 0.06
C GLU A 40 -12.53 -4.43 0.99
N SER A 41 -12.91 -5.59 0.43
CA SER A 41 -13.44 -6.74 1.19
C SER A 41 -12.36 -7.58 1.86
N ARG A 42 -11.08 -7.40 1.50
CA ARG A 42 -9.92 -8.17 1.96
C ARG A 42 -10.03 -9.65 1.60
N THR A 43 -10.29 -9.91 0.32
CA THR A 43 -10.42 -11.28 -0.21
C THR A 43 -9.52 -11.51 -1.42
N VAL A 44 -9.11 -12.77 -1.57
CA VAL A 44 -8.47 -13.31 -2.77
C VAL A 44 -9.41 -14.35 -3.34
N ALA A 45 -9.74 -14.25 -4.63
CA ALA A 45 -10.60 -15.20 -5.32
C ALA A 45 -9.89 -15.85 -6.50
N CYS A 46 -10.08 -17.15 -6.67
CA CYS A 46 -9.57 -17.94 -7.80
C CYS A 46 -10.56 -19.06 -8.13
N GLY A 47 -10.93 -19.21 -9.40
CA GLY A 47 -11.79 -20.32 -9.84
C GLY A 47 -13.15 -20.42 -9.12
N GLY A 48 -13.70 -19.29 -8.65
CA GLY A 48 -14.97 -19.24 -7.90
C GLY A 48 -14.84 -19.50 -6.38
N VAL A 49 -13.62 -19.75 -5.88
CA VAL A 49 -13.33 -19.87 -4.45
C VAL A 49 -12.74 -18.55 -3.95
N GLY A 50 -13.33 -17.98 -2.90
CA GLY A 50 -12.83 -16.78 -2.22
C GLY A 50 -12.29 -17.11 -0.83
N VAL A 51 -11.11 -16.61 -0.50
CA VAL A 51 -10.47 -16.74 0.82
C VAL A 51 -10.13 -15.36 1.39
N PRO A 52 -10.22 -15.17 2.72
CA PRO A 52 -9.87 -13.89 3.32
C PRO A 52 -8.34 -13.71 3.39
N PHE A 53 -7.90 -12.46 3.46
CA PHE A 53 -6.54 -12.12 3.82
C PHE A 53 -6.48 -11.02 4.88
N GLN A 54 -5.36 -10.95 5.57
CA GLN A 54 -5.06 -9.93 6.56
C GLN A 54 -4.11 -8.87 6.00
N ILE A 55 -4.39 -7.63 6.38
CA ILE A 55 -3.57 -6.43 6.17
C ILE A 55 -3.90 -5.45 7.30
N ASP A 56 -2.93 -4.67 7.76
CA ASP A 56 -3.21 -3.61 8.73
C ASP A 56 -3.95 -2.44 8.07
N ASP A 57 -4.86 -1.81 8.82
CA ASP A 57 -5.76 -0.79 8.28
C ASP A 57 -5.01 0.42 7.70
N TYR A 58 -3.85 0.76 8.27
CA TYR A 58 -3.04 1.88 7.80
C TYR A 58 -2.42 1.60 6.42
N THR A 59 -1.84 0.42 6.23
CA THR A 59 -1.31 -0.01 4.93
C THR A 59 -2.43 -0.16 3.91
N ARG A 60 -3.60 -0.71 4.32
CA ARG A 60 -4.78 -0.77 3.44
C ARG A 60 -5.23 0.62 3.00
N TRP A 61 -5.36 1.56 3.92
CA TRP A 61 -5.73 2.94 3.61
C TRP A 61 -4.72 3.59 2.65
N ARG A 62 -3.42 3.45 2.89
CA ARG A 62 -2.39 3.95 1.96
C ARG A 62 -2.57 3.39 0.55
N LEU A 63 -2.82 2.09 0.42
CA LEU A 63 -3.02 1.45 -0.89
C LEU A 63 -4.33 1.90 -1.56
N MET A 64 -5.42 2.04 -0.80
CA MET A 64 -6.72 2.50 -1.31
C MET A 64 -6.66 3.95 -1.81
N GLU A 65 -5.95 4.82 -1.10
CA GLU A 65 -5.81 6.23 -1.44
C GLU A 65 -4.60 6.53 -2.36
N GLY A 66 -3.80 5.52 -2.70
CA GLY A 66 -2.59 5.70 -3.53
C GLY A 66 -1.48 6.52 -2.85
N LEU A 67 -1.35 6.45 -1.53
CA LEU A 67 -0.44 7.27 -0.73
C LEU A 67 0.90 6.58 -0.48
N ASP A 68 1.98 7.29 -0.82
CA ASP A 68 3.34 6.99 -0.37
C ASP A 68 3.78 7.95 0.76
N ASP A 69 5.04 7.87 1.20
CA ASP A 69 5.54 8.74 2.27
C ASP A 69 5.56 10.24 1.86
N ILE A 70 5.67 10.55 0.56
CA ILE A 70 5.62 11.92 0.04
C ILE A 70 4.17 12.42 0.06
N GLY A 71 3.23 11.64 -0.48
CA GLY A 71 1.81 11.95 -0.51
C GLY A 71 1.25 12.20 0.89
N LEU A 72 1.70 11.44 1.89
CA LEU A 72 1.36 11.70 3.30
C LEU A 72 1.92 13.00 3.83
N THR A 73 3.15 13.34 3.45
CA THR A 73 3.76 14.61 3.84
C THR A 73 3.00 15.78 3.22
N LEU A 74 2.59 15.64 1.95
CA LEU A 74 1.84 16.67 1.21
C LEU A 74 0.41 16.88 1.73
N GLN A 75 -0.17 15.94 2.51
CA GLN A 75 -1.42 16.22 3.22
C GLN A 75 -1.30 17.31 4.29
N HIS A 76 -0.07 17.65 4.68
CA HIS A 76 0.23 18.71 5.63
C HIS A 76 0.81 19.95 4.95
N GLU A 77 0.53 20.17 3.65
CA GLU A 77 1.07 21.30 2.88
C GLU A 77 0.83 22.65 3.57
N GLU A 78 -0.40 22.93 4.04
CA GLU A 78 -0.72 24.18 4.74
C GLU A 78 0.09 24.36 6.04
N ASP A 79 0.27 23.30 6.83
CA ASP A 79 1.06 23.33 8.06
C ASP A 79 2.56 23.56 7.75
N ILE A 80 3.05 22.93 6.68
CA ILE A 80 4.42 23.09 6.18
C ILE A 80 4.64 24.54 5.73
N GLU A 81 3.73 25.10 4.94
CA GLU A 81 3.79 26.50 4.49
C GLU A 81 3.80 27.48 5.67
N ALA A 82 2.87 27.33 6.61
CA ALA A 82 2.79 28.20 7.79
C ALA A 82 4.06 28.15 8.65
N TYR A 83 4.67 26.96 8.79
CA TYR A 83 5.94 26.82 9.49
C TYR A 83 7.11 27.48 8.74
N GLU A 84 7.18 27.32 7.41
CA GLU A 84 8.24 27.89 6.58
C GLU A 84 8.17 29.43 6.54
N GLU A 85 6.98 30.04 6.55
CA GLU A 85 6.80 31.50 6.66
C GLU A 85 7.36 32.09 7.96
N ALA A 86 7.19 31.37 9.07
CA ALA A 86 7.65 31.79 10.40
C ALA A 86 9.08 31.33 10.73
N ARG A 87 9.77 30.67 9.80
CA ARG A 87 11.05 30.00 10.04
C ARG A 87 12.19 31.03 10.25
N PRO A 88 12.91 30.99 11.39
CA PRO A 88 13.99 31.96 11.65
C PRO A 88 15.12 31.90 10.60
N SER A 89 15.58 33.08 10.16
CA SER A 89 16.57 33.24 9.09
C SER A 89 17.96 32.67 9.40
N PHE A 90 18.29 32.41 10.67
CA PHE A 90 19.56 31.80 11.06
C PHE A 90 19.60 30.27 10.83
N LYS A 91 18.46 29.64 10.53
CA LYS A 91 18.41 28.21 10.24
C LYS A 91 18.93 27.93 8.82
N PRO A 92 19.60 26.78 8.58
CA PRO A 92 20.05 26.40 7.24
C PRO A 92 18.89 26.37 6.24
N THR A 93 19.09 26.94 5.05
CA THR A 93 18.18 26.85 3.90
C THR A 93 18.77 25.92 2.85
N THR A 94 17.95 25.03 2.30
CA THR A 94 18.32 24.25 1.12
C THR A 94 18.33 25.16 -0.10
N LEU A 95 19.25 24.91 -1.04
CA LEU A 95 19.17 25.56 -2.34
C LEU A 95 17.90 25.06 -3.06
N PRO A 96 17.21 25.91 -3.84
CA PRO A 96 16.11 25.45 -4.68
C PRO A 96 16.60 24.32 -5.61
N ALA A 97 15.69 23.43 -5.98
CA ALA A 97 15.99 22.36 -6.92
C ALA A 97 16.60 22.96 -8.19
N ARG A 98 17.73 22.40 -8.67
CA ARG A 98 18.32 22.83 -9.94
C ARG A 98 17.37 22.40 -11.05
N SER A 99 16.85 23.39 -11.78
CA SER A 99 16.11 23.20 -13.04
C SER A 99 16.97 22.53 -14.11
#